data_AF-A0A845ZD48-F1
#
_entry.id   AF-A0A845ZD48-F1
#
_cell.length_a   1.000
_cell.length_b   1.000
_cell.length_c   1.000
_cell.angle_alpha   90.00
_cell.angle_beta   90.00
_cell.angle_gamma   90.00
#
_symmetry.space_group_name_H-M   'P 1'
#
loop_
_entity.id
_entity.type
_entity.pdbx_description
1 polymer ?
#
loop_
_entity_poly.entity_id
_entity_poly.type
_entity_poly.pdbx_seq_one_letter_code
_entity_poly.pdbx_strand_id
1 'polypeptide(L)'
;MVEDPPPDLAIEIDITSISLDRLTIYAALGVREIWIFDGENLFIYCFDNGSYQEREKSNVLPILSKSVILNFLTRRGEKGENALLREFRQWLQNPNIIEE
;
A
#
# COMPACT_ATOMS: atom_id res chain seq x y z
N MET A 1 -9.44 -8.09 -29.55
CA MET A 1 -8.27 -8.32 -28.68
C MET A 1 -8.69 -7.91 -27.29
N VAL A 2 -8.64 -8.82 -26.32
CA VAL A 2 -8.84 -8.46 -24.91
C VAL A 2 -7.45 -8.14 -24.41
N GLU A 3 -7.15 -6.85 -24.32
CA GLU A 3 -5.98 -6.38 -23.59
C GLU A 3 -6.28 -6.52 -22.10
N ASP A 4 -5.32 -7.01 -21.32
CA ASP A 4 -5.51 -7.17 -19.88
C ASP A 4 -5.83 -5.80 -19.25
N PRO A 5 -6.84 -5.71 -18.37
CA PRO A 5 -7.16 -4.45 -17.71
C PRO A 5 -5.96 -4.02 -16.84
N PRO A 6 -5.76 -2.70 -16.66
CA PRO A 6 -4.73 -2.21 -15.78
C PRO A 6 -4.97 -2.66 -14.33
N PRO A 7 -3.92 -2.89 -13.54
CA PRO A 7 -4.07 -3.27 -12.15
C PRO A 7 -4.73 -2.13 -11.35
N ASP A 8 -5.58 -2.49 -10.39
CA ASP A 8 -6.17 -1.51 -9.47
C ASP A 8 -5.13 -0.94 -8.50
N LEU A 9 -4.16 -1.75 -8.05
CA LEU A 9 -3.13 -1.39 -7.08
C LEU A 9 -1.74 -1.91 -7.51
N ALA A 10 -0.73 -1.05 -7.45
CA ALA A 10 0.69 -1.41 -7.53
C ALA A 10 1.40 -1.19 -6.18
N ILE A 11 2.33 -2.07 -5.81
CA ILE A 11 3.14 -1.93 -4.59
C ILE A 11 4.62 -1.92 -4.97
N GLU A 12 5.31 -0.89 -4.53
CA GLU A 12 6.71 -0.60 -4.81
C GLU A 12 7.52 -0.57 -3.52
N ILE A 13 8.71 -1.18 -3.55
CA ILE A 13 9.67 -1.16 -2.45
C ILE A 13 10.89 -0.36 -2.93
N ASP A 14 11.04 0.89 -2.47
CA ASP A 14 12.06 1.82 -2.95
C ASP A 14 13.10 2.12 -1.85
N ILE A 15 13.97 1.14 -1.57
CA ILE A 15 14.96 1.23 -0.48
C ILE A 15 16.24 1.95 -0.92
N THR A 16 16.59 1.97 -2.22
CA THR A 16 17.97 2.30 -2.64
C THR A 16 18.15 3.38 -3.70
N SER A 17 17.12 3.86 -4.42
CA SER A 17 17.21 5.10 -5.20
C SER A 17 15.95 5.40 -5.98
N ILE A 18 15.52 6.65 -5.81
CA ILE A 18 14.62 7.45 -6.63
C ILE A 18 14.90 7.16 -8.11
N SER A 19 14.10 6.28 -8.71
CA SER A 19 14.13 6.10 -10.14
C SER A 19 12.95 6.86 -10.74
N LEU A 20 13.25 7.95 -11.45
CA LEU A 20 12.48 8.45 -12.60
C LEU A 20 10.95 8.37 -12.47
N ASP A 21 10.30 9.48 -12.09
CA ASP A 21 8.85 9.72 -11.98
C ASP A 21 7.93 8.51 -12.30
N ARG A 22 8.00 7.45 -11.46
CA ARG A 22 7.25 6.19 -11.64
C ARG A 22 5.75 6.47 -11.68
N LEU A 23 5.31 7.49 -10.97
CA LEU A 23 3.92 7.95 -10.96
C LEU A 23 3.45 8.27 -12.38
N THR A 24 4.23 8.98 -13.19
CA THR A 24 3.84 9.27 -14.58
C THR A 24 3.72 8.01 -15.45
N ILE A 25 4.60 7.01 -15.27
CA ILE A 25 4.50 5.73 -15.99
C ILE A 25 3.22 4.99 -15.57
N TYR A 26 2.96 4.90 -14.26
CA TYR A 26 1.77 4.22 -13.75
C TYR A 26 0.46 4.94 -14.11
N ALA A 27 0.46 6.27 -14.20
CA ALA A 27 -0.67 7.04 -14.73
C ALA A 27 -0.94 6.68 -16.20
N ALA A 28 0.11 6.59 -17.03
CA ALA A 28 -0.02 6.20 -18.43
C ALA A 28 -0.50 4.74 -18.59
N LEU A 29 -0.14 3.87 -17.65
CA LEU A 29 -0.64 2.49 -17.58
C LEU A 29 -2.04 2.38 -16.97
N GLY A 30 -2.65 3.47 -16.49
CA GLY A 30 -4.01 3.47 -15.94
C GLY A 30 -4.14 2.84 -14.55
N VAL A 31 -3.05 2.77 -13.78
CA VAL A 31 -3.07 2.22 -12.41
C VAL A 31 -3.75 3.18 -11.46
N ARG A 32 -4.75 2.71 -10.72
CA ARG A 32 -5.60 3.59 -9.88
C ARG A 32 -4.97 3.96 -8.54
N GLU A 33 -4.14 3.08 -7.99
CA GLU A 33 -3.51 3.27 -6.68
C GLU A 33 -2.09 2.71 -6.66
N ILE A 34 -1.17 3.40 -5.99
CA ILE A 34 0.23 2.99 -5.85
C ILE A 34 0.64 3.12 -4.40
N TRP A 35 1.24 2.08 -3.84
CA TRP A 35 1.87 2.11 -2.53
C TRP A 35 3.38 2.08 -2.70
N ILE A 36 4.07 3.03 -2.07
CA ILE A 36 5.52 3.11 -2.08
C ILE A 36 6.01 2.95 -0.64
N PHE A 37 6.82 1.94 -0.38
CA PHE A 37 7.47 1.74 0.91
C PHE A 37 8.98 1.99 0.77
N ASP A 38 9.51 2.96 1.51
CA ASP A 38 10.93 3.36 1.42
C ASP A 38 11.86 2.56 2.36
N GLY A 39 11.29 1.62 3.12
CA GLY A 39 11.99 0.87 4.18
C GLY A 39 11.60 1.31 5.58
N GLU A 40 11.08 2.52 5.75
CA GLU A 40 10.66 3.09 7.03
C GLU A 40 9.19 3.54 7.00
N ASN A 41 8.79 4.27 5.94
CA ASN A 41 7.49 4.86 5.75
C ASN A 41 6.78 4.29 4.53
N LEU A 42 5.44 4.35 4.58
CA LEU A 42 4.54 3.97 3.51
C LEU A 42 3.83 5.20 2.97
N PHE A 43 3.85 5.38 1.66
CA PHE A 43 3.10 6.41 0.95
C PHE A 43 2.03 5.75 0.09
N ILE A 44 0.78 6.19 0.22
CA ILE A 44 -0.34 5.68 -0.58
C ILE A 44 -0.76 6.80 -1.52
N TYR A 45 -0.60 6.57 -2.82
CA TYR A 45 -0.95 7.50 -3.88
C TYR A 45 -2.18 7.00 -4.63
N CYS A 46 -3.25 7.80 -4.65
CA CYS A 46 -4.46 7.50 -5.40
C CYS A 46 -4.56 8.42 -6.61
N PHE A 47 -4.85 7.86 -7.78
CA PHE A 47 -5.08 8.66 -8.99
C PHE A 47 -6.43 9.35 -8.90
N ASP A 48 -6.42 10.69 -8.90
CA ASP A 48 -7.61 11.53 -8.80
C ASP A 48 -7.39 12.84 -9.59
N ASN A 49 -8.40 13.28 -10.32
CA ASN A 49 -8.37 14.51 -11.13
C ASN A 49 -7.10 14.69 -12.01
N GLY A 50 -6.62 13.60 -12.63
CA GLY A 50 -5.51 13.63 -13.59
C GLY A 50 -4.11 13.58 -12.97
N SER A 51 -3.98 13.35 -11.66
CA SER A 51 -2.68 13.21 -10.99
C SER A 51 -2.79 12.28 -9.78
N TYR A 52 -1.65 11.83 -9.26
CA TYR A 52 -1.63 11.10 -8.00
C TYR A 52 -1.68 12.06 -6.81
N GLN A 53 -2.50 11.72 -5.83
CA GLN A 53 -2.64 12.44 -4.56
C GLN A 53 -2.30 11.48 -3.41
N GLU A 54 -1.44 11.90 -2.48
CA GLU A 54 -1.17 11.11 -1.28
C GLU A 54 -2.44 11.04 -0.40
N ARG A 55 -2.72 9.86 0.14
CA ARG A 55 -3.85 9.58 1.03
C ARG A 55 -3.38 8.77 2.24
N GLU A 56 -4.09 8.91 3.35
CA GLU A 56 -3.85 8.09 4.56
C GLU A 56 -4.49 6.70 4.47
N LYS A 57 -5.37 6.49 3.50
CA LYS A 57 -6.19 5.27 3.39
C LYS A 57 -6.32 4.84 1.94
N SER A 58 -6.32 3.53 1.73
CA SER A 58 -6.50 2.92 0.43
C SER A 58 -7.94 3.06 -0.09
N ASN A 59 -8.07 3.35 -1.38
CA ASN A 59 -9.35 3.32 -2.09
C ASN A 59 -9.66 1.91 -2.62
N VAL A 60 -8.63 1.14 -2.98
CA VAL A 60 -8.75 -0.24 -3.47
C VAL A 60 -9.01 -1.24 -2.33
N LEU A 61 -8.40 -1.01 -1.16
CA LEU A 61 -8.53 -1.83 0.04
C LEU A 61 -8.98 -0.97 1.24
N PRO A 62 -10.26 -0.56 1.33
CA PRO A 62 -10.75 0.40 2.32
C PRO A 62 -10.66 -0.04 3.79
N ILE A 63 -10.13 -1.21 4.10
CA ILE A 63 -9.82 -1.64 5.46
C ILE A 63 -8.39 -1.24 5.87
N LEU A 64 -7.53 -0.89 4.91
CA LEU A 64 -6.12 -0.61 5.13
C LEU A 64 -5.84 0.89 5.06
N SER A 65 -5.39 1.43 6.20
CA SER A 65 -4.74 2.73 6.28
C SER A 65 -3.22 2.58 6.32
N LYS A 66 -2.52 3.66 6.02
CA LYS A 66 -1.07 3.79 6.19
C LYS A 66 -0.63 3.39 7.60
N SER A 67 -1.33 3.89 8.62
CA SER A 67 -1.05 3.58 10.02
C SER A 67 -1.19 2.10 10.36
N VAL A 68 -2.24 1.44 9.87
CA VAL A 68 -2.46 -0.01 10.08
C VAL A 68 -1.31 -0.80 9.48
N ILE A 69 -0.95 -0.52 8.22
CA ILE A 69 0.10 -1.26 7.52
C ILE A 69 1.45 -1.06 8.22
N LEU A 70 1.79 0.19 8.56
CA LEU A 70 3.03 0.50 9.27
C LEU A 70 3.11 -0.19 10.63
N ASN A 71 2.02 -0.26 11.40
CA ASN A 71 1.99 -0.97 12.68
C ASN A 71 2.32 -2.47 12.54
N PHE A 72 1.92 -3.12 11.43
CA PHE A 72 2.33 -4.50 11.18
C PHE A 72 3.79 -4.58 10.73
N LEU A 73 4.25 -3.67 9.87
CA LEU A 73 5.63 -3.67 9.36
C LEU A 73 6.66 -3.42 10.46
N THR A 74 6.40 -2.53 11.43
CA THR A 74 7.32 -2.26 12.55
C THR A 74 7.53 -3.47 13.46
N ARG A 75 6.49 -4.30 13.64
CA ARG A 75 6.53 -5.52 14.46
C ARG A 75 7.23 -6.70 13.78
N ARG A 76 7.60 -6.58 12.50
CA ARG A 76 8.27 -7.64 11.71
C ARG A 76 9.61 -8.08 12.31
N GLY A 77 10.30 -7.19 13.01
CA GLY A 77 11.57 -7.51 13.69
C GLY A 77 11.41 -8.18 15.07
N GLU A 78 10.24 -8.04 15.71
CA GLU A 78 9.98 -8.54 17.07
C GLU A 78 9.37 -9.95 17.07
N LYS A 79 8.49 -10.22 16.09
CA LYS A 79 7.82 -11.52 15.93
C LYS A 79 8.25 -12.16 14.61
N GLY A 80 8.42 -13.48 14.60
CA GLY A 80 8.67 -14.21 13.36
C GLY A 80 7.54 -13.98 12.33
N GLU A 81 7.89 -13.94 11.04
CA GLU A 81 6.99 -13.57 9.93
C GLU A 81 5.65 -14.33 9.93
N ASN A 82 5.68 -15.64 10.23
CA ASN A 82 4.47 -16.46 10.32
C ASN A 82 3.51 -16.01 11.43
N ALA A 83 4.03 -15.57 12.57
CA ALA A 83 3.21 -15.09 13.68
C ALA A 83 2.56 -13.75 13.32
N LEU A 84 3.30 -12.86 12.66
CA LEU A 84 2.79 -11.58 12.19
C LEU A 84 1.66 -11.75 11.16
N LEU A 85 1.84 -12.64 10.17
CA LEU A 85 0.80 -12.95 9.18
C LEU A 85 -0.47 -13.54 9.82
N ARG A 86 -0.31 -14.35 10.86
CA ARG A 86 -1.45 -14.88 11.62
C ARG A 86 -2.20 -13.77 12.35
N GLU A 87 -1.49 -12.89 13.03
CA GLU A 87 -2.06 -11.72 13.73
C GLU A 87 -2.81 -10.81 12.76
N PHE A 88 -2.22 -10.51 11.60
CA PHE A 88 -2.85 -9.73 10.54
C PHE A 88 -4.16 -10.37 10.05
N ARG A 89 -4.16 -11.67 9.77
CA ARG A 89 -5.38 -12.40 9.36
C ARG A 89 -6.45 -12.40 10.43
N GLN A 90 -6.07 -12.51 11.71
CA GLN A 90 -7.01 -12.44 12.82
C GLN A 90 -7.62 -11.04 12.95
N TRP A 91 -6.80 -10.00 12.80
CA TRP A 91 -7.27 -8.62 12.79
C TRP A 91 -8.27 -8.35 11.65
N LEU A 92 -8.05 -8.91 10.44
CA LEU A 92 -8.99 -8.77 9.33
C LEU A 92 -10.40 -9.31 9.62
N GLN A 93 -10.55 -10.24 10.56
CA GLN A 93 -11.88 -10.73 10.98
C GLN A 93 -12.64 -9.72 11.86
N ASN A 94 -11.93 -8.77 12.48
CA ASN A 94 -12.53 -7.72 13.31
C ASN A 94 -11.65 -6.45 13.32
N PRO A 95 -11.73 -5.60 12.27
CA PRO A 95 -10.79 -4.49 12.07
C PRO A 95 -10.90 -3.34 13.07
N ASN A 96 -11.96 -3.29 13.89
CA ASN A 96 -12.21 -2.24 14.88
C ASN A 96 -11.25 -2.26 16.09
N ILE A 97 -10.25 -3.15 16.14
CA ILE A 97 -9.40 -3.39 17.32
C ILE A 97 -8.16 -2.47 17.38
N ILE A 98 -7.89 -1.64 16.36
CA ILE A 98 -6.67 -0.80 16.32
C ILE A 98 -6.93 0.65 16.79
N GLU A 99 -8.17 1.02 17.13
CA GLU A 99 -8.50 2.31 17.76
C GLU A 99 -8.59 2.19 19.30
N GLU A 100 -7.50 1.82 19.98
CA GLU A 100 -7.30 2.09 21.42
C GLU A 100 -5.85 2.48 21.73
#